data_AF-A0A3C0J1F3-F1
#
_entry.id   AF-A0A3C0J1F3-F1
#
_cell.length_a   1.000
_cell.length_b   1.000
_cell.length_c   1.000
_cell.angle_alpha   90.00
_cell.angle_beta   90.00
_cell.angle_gamma   90.00
#
_symmetry.space_group_name_H-M   'P 1'
#
loop_
_entity.id
_entity.type
_entity.pdbx_description
1 polymer ?
#
loop_
_entity_poly.entity_id
_entity_poly.type
_entity_poly.pdbx_seq_one_letter_code
_entity_poly.pdbx_strand_id
1 'polypeptide(L)'
;MFFGVTILIVFAVLAILMMTQKIHTIVAVFILTMATALLAGIPVKGTDGILASVIEAGAARLASAIIALVMGGWLGQIMNRTGITESTIRFAAELGGDNKYVLSMVLAAGTALVFTAVGGLGALILVG
;
A
#
# COMPACT_ATOMS: atom_id res chain seq x y z
N MET A 1 -11.46 7.61 -29.38
CA MET A 1 -11.34 8.72 -28.40
C MET A 1 -12.38 8.65 -27.29
N PHE A 2 -13.67 8.44 -27.58
CA PHE A 2 -14.72 8.39 -26.55
C PHE A 2 -14.50 7.36 -25.41
N PHE A 3 -14.10 6.12 -25.73
CA PHE A 3 -13.86 5.08 -24.71
C PHE A 3 -12.79 5.43 -23.66
N GLY A 4 -11.69 6.04 -24.10
CA GLY A 4 -10.60 6.43 -23.19
C GLY A 4 -11.03 7.54 -22.22
N VAL A 5 -11.84 8.48 -22.69
CA VAL A 5 -12.40 9.55 -21.84
C VAL A 5 -13.36 8.97 -20.80
N THR A 6 -14.20 8.01 -21.18
CA THR A 6 -15.12 7.34 -20.24
C THR A 6 -14.36 6.57 -19.15
N ILE A 7 -13.28 5.86 -19.50
CA ILE A 7 -12.43 5.17 -18.53
C ILE A 7 -11.76 6.15 -17.56
N LEU A 8 -11.27 7.28 -18.06
CA LEU A 8 -10.67 8.33 -17.24
C LEU A 8 -11.67 8.94 -16.25
N ILE A 9 -12.92 9.15 -16.67
CA ILE A 9 -13.98 9.64 -15.80
C ILE A 9 -14.30 8.62 -14.70
N VAL A 10 -14.44 7.34 -15.04
CA VAL A 10 -14.68 6.27 -14.05
C VAL A 10 -13.53 6.17 -13.05
N PHE A 11 -12.29 6.24 -13.54
CA PHE A 11 -11.11 6.27 -12.68
C PHE A 11 -11.12 7.47 -11.73
N ALA A 12 -11.38 8.67 -12.23
CA ALA A 12 -11.40 9.88 -11.42
C ALA A 12 -12.49 9.81 -10.33
N VAL A 13 -13.70 9.34 -10.66
CA VAL A 13 -14.79 9.18 -9.69
C VAL A 13 -14.40 8.19 -8.60
N LEU A 14 -13.88 7.00 -8.96
CA LEU A 14 -13.48 5.99 -7.99
C LEU A 14 -12.26 6.43 -7.16
N ALA A 15 -11.31 7.16 -7.76
CA ALA A 15 -10.17 7.71 -7.04
C ALA A 15 -10.60 8.75 -5.99
N ILE A 16 -11.54 9.64 -6.32
CA ILE A 16 -12.14 10.58 -5.35
C ILE A 16 -12.87 9.80 -4.25
N LEU A 17 -13.56 8.71 -4.61
CA LEU A 17 -14.27 7.87 -3.64
C LEU A 17 -13.33 7.12 -2.69
N MET A 18 -12.13 6.75 -3.16
CA MET A 18 -11.04 6.21 -2.35
C MET A 18 -10.45 7.27 -1.42
N MET A 19 -10.17 8.49 -1.92
CA MET A 19 -9.63 9.59 -1.11
C MET A 19 -10.60 10.04 -0.02
N THR A 20 -11.90 10.01 -0.31
CA THR A 20 -12.96 10.30 0.68
C THR A 20 -13.24 9.14 1.63
N GLN A 21 -12.47 8.04 1.54
CA GLN A 21 -12.55 6.83 2.36
C GLN A 21 -13.96 6.22 2.47
N LYS A 22 -14.85 6.50 1.52
CA LYS A 22 -16.21 5.95 1.53
C LYS A 22 -16.26 4.49 1.07
N ILE A 23 -15.23 4.03 0.36
CA ILE A 23 -15.06 2.64 -0.07
C ILE A 23 -13.62 2.21 0.20
N HIS A 24 -13.44 1.00 0.73
CA HIS A 24 -12.13 0.40 0.95
C HIS A 24 -11.37 0.21 -0.38
N THR A 25 -10.09 0.56 -0.42
CA THR A 25 -9.27 0.58 -1.65
C THR A 25 -9.28 -0.75 -2.39
N ILE A 26 -9.22 -1.89 -1.68
CA ILE A 26 -9.30 -3.22 -2.31
C ILE A 26 -10.60 -3.40 -3.09
N VAL A 27 -11.75 -3.02 -2.50
CA VAL A 27 -13.06 -3.15 -3.14
C VAL A 27 -13.16 -2.20 -4.33
N ALA A 28 -12.66 -0.97 -4.17
CA ALA A 28 -12.68 0.04 -5.23
C ALA A 28 -11.78 -0.36 -6.42
N VAL A 29 -10.64 -1.01 -6.20
CA VAL A 29 -9.78 -1.54 -7.28
C VAL A 29 -10.48 -2.67 -8.05
N PHE A 30 -11.19 -3.58 -7.36
CA PHE A 30 -11.98 -4.63 -8.01
C PHE A 30 -13.11 -4.05 -8.89
N ILE A 31 -13.84 -3.06 -8.37
CA ILE A 31 -14.91 -2.39 -9.12
C ILE A 31 -14.34 -1.65 -10.32
N LEU A 32 -13.20 -0.97 -10.15
CA LEU A 32 -12.52 -0.25 -11.22
C LEU A 32 -12.10 -1.20 -12.34
N THR A 33 -11.40 -2.29 -12.04
CA THR A 33 -10.94 -3.23 -13.07
C THR A 33 -12.09 -3.94 -13.77
N MET A 34 -13.17 -4.22 -13.06
CA MET A 34 -14.38 -4.82 -13.66
C MET A 34 -15.10 -3.81 -14.57
N ALA A 35 -15.26 -2.56 -14.14
CA ALA A 35 -15.87 -1.50 -14.93
C ALA A 35 -15.05 -1.16 -16.20
N THR A 36 -13.72 -1.11 -16.09
CA THR A 36 -12.86 -0.85 -17.26
C THR A 36 -12.81 -2.04 -18.21
N ALA A 37 -12.82 -3.28 -17.71
CA ALA A 37 -12.87 -4.48 -18.55
C ALA A 37 -14.17 -4.59 -19.37
N LEU A 38 -15.30 -4.22 -18.76
CA LEU A 38 -16.59 -4.14 -19.45
C LEU A 38 -16.63 -3.02 -20.50
N LEU A 39 -16.11 -1.83 -20.17
CA LEU A 39 -16.04 -0.69 -21.10
C LEU A 39 -15.07 -0.93 -22.26
N ALA A 40 -14.02 -1.74 -22.05
CA ALA A 40 -13.05 -2.11 -23.08
C ALA A 40 -13.55 -3.22 -24.03
N GLY A 41 -14.72 -3.82 -23.78
CA GLY A 41 -15.30 -4.86 -24.64
C GLY A 41 -14.55 -6.19 -24.64
N ILE A 42 -13.83 -6.50 -23.56
CA ILE A 42 -13.07 -7.75 -23.45
C ILE A 42 -14.06 -8.93 -23.36
N PRO A 43 -13.91 -9.98 -24.18
CA PRO A 43 -14.81 -11.13 -24.13
C PRO A 43 -14.78 -11.83 -22.76
N VAL A 44 -15.96 -12.23 -22.27
CA VAL A 44 -16.13 -12.79 -20.92
C VAL A 44 -15.47 -14.17 -20.78
N LYS A 45 -15.31 -14.90 -21.88
CA LYS A 45 -14.68 -16.23 -21.94
C LYS A 45 -13.64 -16.30 -23.07
N GLY A 46 -12.45 -16.80 -22.75
CA GLY A 46 -11.28 -16.92 -23.64
C GLY A 46 -9.98 -16.82 -22.84
N THR A 47 -8.85 -17.21 -23.44
CA THR A 47 -7.50 -17.12 -22.83
C THR A 47 -7.13 -15.68 -22.42
N ASP A 48 -7.67 -14.67 -23.13
CA ASP A 48 -7.52 -13.25 -22.79
C ASP A 48 -8.81 -12.63 -22.21
N GLY A 49 -9.72 -13.46 -21.71
CA GLY A 49 -11.00 -13.01 -21.18
C GLY A 49 -10.88 -12.35 -19.80
N ILE A 50 -11.96 -11.70 -19.37
CA ILE A 50 -12.03 -11.00 -18.07
C ILE A 50 -11.70 -11.94 -16.89
N LEU A 51 -12.09 -13.21 -16.97
CA LEU A 51 -11.78 -14.21 -15.93
C LEU A 51 -10.27 -14.45 -15.77
N ALA A 52 -9.55 -14.66 -16.88
CA ALA A 52 -8.11 -14.95 -16.83
C ALA A 52 -7.29 -13.68 -16.52
N SER A 53 -7.66 -12.56 -17.14
CA SER A 53 -6.88 -11.31 -17.03
C SER A 53 -7.14 -10.51 -15.75
N VAL A 54 -8.39 -10.47 -15.25
CA VAL A 54 -8.76 -9.63 -14.09
C VAL A 54 -8.81 -10.45 -12.82
N ILE A 55 -9.45 -11.62 -12.84
CA ILE A 55 -9.65 -12.42 -11.62
C ILE A 55 -8.40 -13.25 -11.33
N GLU A 56 -7.93 -14.05 -12.29
CA GLU A 56 -6.79 -14.95 -12.07
C GLU A 56 -5.46 -14.19 -12.00
N ALA A 57 -5.09 -13.49 -13.08
CA ALA A 57 -3.84 -12.74 -13.13
C ALA A 57 -3.81 -11.57 -12.14
N GLY A 58 -4.96 -10.92 -11.91
CA GLY A 58 -5.08 -9.85 -10.91
C GLY A 58 -4.88 -10.36 -9.48
N ALA A 59 -5.52 -11.48 -9.10
CA ALA A 59 -5.35 -12.08 -7.79
C ALA A 59 -3.91 -12.58 -7.58
N ALA A 60 -3.31 -13.22 -8.59
CA ALA A 60 -1.93 -13.70 -8.52
C ALA A 60 -0.93 -12.56 -8.28
N ARG A 61 -1.12 -11.40 -8.92
CA ARG A 61 -0.26 -10.21 -8.72
C ARG A 61 -0.44 -9.59 -7.35
N LEU A 62 -1.63 -9.68 -6.76
CA LEU A 62 -1.90 -9.15 -5.43
C LEU A 62 -1.42 -10.08 -4.31
N ALA A 63 -1.34 -11.39 -4.56
CA ALA A 63 -0.97 -12.39 -3.57
C ALA A 63 0.40 -12.13 -2.92
N SER A 64 1.42 -11.78 -3.71
CA SER A 64 2.75 -11.48 -3.19
C SER A 64 2.75 -10.24 -2.27
N ALA A 65 2.00 -9.21 -2.65
CA ALA A 65 1.84 -8.00 -1.84
C ALA A 65 1.08 -8.29 -0.53
N ILE A 66 0.06 -9.14 -0.55
CA ILE A 66 -0.70 -9.55 0.64
C ILE A 66 0.17 -10.38 1.58
N ILE A 67 1.02 -11.29 1.07
CA ILE A 67 1.92 -12.08 1.92
C ILE A 67 2.96 -11.18 2.57
N ALA A 68 3.57 -10.26 1.80
CA ALA A 68 4.52 -9.28 2.33
C ALA A 68 3.86 -8.38 3.39
N LEU A 69 2.61 -7.96 3.15
CA LEU A 69 1.79 -7.22 4.10
C LEU A 69 1.61 -7.98 5.42
N VAL A 70 1.15 -9.24 5.36
CA VAL A 70 0.86 -10.02 6.56
C VAL A 70 2.13 -10.32 7.35
N MET A 71 3.20 -10.74 6.68
CA MET A 71 4.47 -11.05 7.35
C MET A 71 5.14 -9.81 7.92
N GLY A 72 5.11 -8.70 7.17
CA GLY A 72 5.63 -7.41 7.64
C GLY A 72 4.85 -6.91 8.86
N GLY A 73 3.53 -6.82 8.74
CA GLY A 73 2.67 -6.40 9.84
C GLY A 73 2.80 -7.29 11.08
N TRP A 74 2.91 -8.61 10.91
CA TRP A 74 3.08 -9.53 12.03
C TRP A 74 4.43 -9.32 12.73
N LEU A 75 5.54 -9.21 11.99
CA LEU A 75 6.85 -8.92 12.60
C LEU A 75 6.84 -7.57 13.34
N GLY A 76 6.29 -6.53 12.72
CA GLY A 76 6.16 -5.21 13.35
C GLY A 76 5.33 -5.27 14.64
N GLN A 77 4.24 -6.04 14.64
CA GLN A 77 3.43 -6.27 15.83
C GLN A 77 4.17 -7.06 16.91
N ILE A 78 4.99 -8.05 16.54
CA ILE A 78 5.82 -8.80 17.50
C ILE A 78 6.84 -7.85 18.15
N MET A 79 7.52 -7.01 17.38
CA MET A 79 8.49 -6.03 17.90
C MET A 79 7.84 -5.03 18.86
N ASN A 80 6.62 -4.57 18.54
CA ASN A 80 5.87 -3.68 19.42
C ASN A 80 5.39 -4.38 20.69
N ARG A 81 4.88 -5.62 20.60
CA ARG A 81 4.40 -6.38 21.78
C ARG A 81 5.54 -6.86 22.70
N THR A 82 6.72 -7.11 22.15
CA THR A 82 7.91 -7.53 22.92
C THR A 82 8.66 -6.36 23.56
N GLY A 83 8.29 -5.11 23.27
CA GLY A 83 8.96 -3.92 23.80
C GLY A 83 10.34 -3.65 23.17
N ILE A 84 10.70 -4.38 22.11
CA ILE A 84 11.96 -4.17 21.39
C ILE A 84 11.98 -2.78 20.75
N THR A 85 10.85 -2.36 20.17
CA THR A 85 10.72 -1.02 19.57
C THR A 85 10.97 0.09 20.60
N GLU A 86 10.31 0.01 21.76
CA GLU A 86 10.41 1.03 22.81
C GLU A 86 11.80 1.09 23.44
N SER A 87 12.38 -0.07 23.75
CA SER A 87 13.74 -0.14 24.31
C SER A 87 14.79 0.40 23.32
N THR A 88 14.63 0.14 22.02
CA THR A 88 15.53 0.67 20.98
C THR A 88 15.41 2.20 20.86
N ILE A 89 14.18 2.74 20.83
CA ILE A 89 13.96 4.19 20.78
C ILE A 89 14.54 4.87 22.02
N ARG A 90 14.31 4.28 23.19
CA ARG A 90 14.84 4.80 24.46
C ARG A 90 16.37 4.79 24.47
N PHE A 91 16.99 3.71 24.02
CA PHE A 91 18.45 3.64 23.92
C PHE A 91 19.02 4.69 22.96
N ALA A 92 18.38 4.88 21.80
CA ALA A 92 18.77 5.92 20.85
C ALA A 92 18.61 7.34 21.42
N ALA A 93 17.53 7.58 22.19
CA ALA A 93 17.28 8.86 22.83
C ALA A 93 18.26 9.14 23.97
N GLU A 94 18.56 8.14 24.80
CA GLU A 94 19.51 8.24 25.92
C GLU A 94 20.94 8.49 25.42
N LEU A 95 21.34 7.90 24.28
CA LEU A 95 22.65 8.16 23.67
C LEU A 95 22.73 9.46 22.85
N GLY A 96 21.61 10.02 22.40
CA GLY A 96 21.61 11.17 21.48
C GLY A 96 21.79 12.54 22.13
N GLY A 97 21.97 12.59 23.46
CA GLY A 97 22.41 13.77 24.21
C GLY A 97 21.27 14.69 24.70
N ASP A 98 21.62 15.67 25.54
CA ASP A 98 20.67 16.52 26.28
C ASP A 98 19.88 17.53 25.43
N ASN A 99 20.37 17.86 24.24
CA ASN A 99 19.71 18.87 23.40
C ASN A 99 18.58 18.25 22.58
N LYS A 100 17.36 18.33 23.13
CA LYS A 100 16.10 17.88 22.51
C LYS A 100 15.90 18.31 21.05
N TYR A 101 16.39 19.49 20.65
CA TYR A 101 16.26 19.97 19.27
C TYR A 101 17.17 19.22 18.29
N VAL A 102 18.40 18.91 18.71
CA VAL A 102 19.35 18.18 17.87
C VAL A 102 18.94 16.71 17.77
N LEU A 103 18.54 16.11 18.90
CA LEU A 103 18.09 14.71 18.95
C LEU A 103 16.89 14.46 18.01
N SER A 104 15.86 15.30 18.10
CA SER A 104 14.66 15.18 17.25
C SER A 104 14.99 15.34 15.76
N MET A 105 15.92 16.24 15.41
CA MET A 105 16.33 16.46 14.03
C MET A 105 17.16 15.29 13.47
N VAL A 106 18.04 14.69 14.28
CA VAL A 106 18.81 13.50 13.89
C VAL A 106 17.90 12.28 13.74
N LEU A 107 16.96 12.07 14.67
CA LEU A 107 15.97 10.99 14.54
C LEU A 107 15.09 11.19 13.30
N ALA A 108 14.61 12.41 13.05
CA ALA A 108 13.81 12.71 11.86
C ALA A 108 14.60 12.51 10.56
N ALA A 109 15.87 12.94 10.51
CA ALA A 109 16.74 12.72 9.35
C ALA A 109 17.01 11.22 9.12
N GLY A 110 17.25 10.45 10.19
CA GLY A 110 17.40 9.00 10.12
C GLY A 110 16.13 8.31 9.61
N THR A 111 14.96 8.69 10.13
CA THR A 111 13.67 8.18 9.65
C THR A 111 13.47 8.53 8.17
N ALA A 112 13.67 9.79 7.78
CA ALA A 112 13.54 10.22 6.38
C ALA A 112 14.44 9.43 5.44
N LEU A 113 15.70 9.19 5.83
CA LEU A 113 16.65 8.41 5.04
C LEU A 113 16.19 6.95 4.89
N VAL A 114 15.75 6.30 5.97
CA VAL A 114 15.19 4.93 5.90
C VAL A 114 13.97 4.88 4.99
N PHE A 115 13.10 5.89 5.04
CA PHE A 115 11.92 5.97 4.17
C PHE A 115 12.26 6.06 2.68
N THR A 116 13.41 6.63 2.30
CA THR A 116 13.83 6.63 0.89
C THR A 116 14.25 5.25 0.39
N ALA A 117 14.75 4.39 1.28
CA ALA A 117 15.14 3.02 0.97
C ALA A 117 13.97 2.03 1.05
N VAL A 118 12.90 2.39 1.76
CA VAL A 118 11.69 1.57 1.90
C VAL A 118 10.89 1.61 0.58
N GLY A 119 11.13 0.62 -0.26
CA GLY A 119 10.35 0.34 -1.46
C GLY A 119 9.45 -0.88 -1.27
N GLY A 120 8.18 -0.77 -1.67
CA GLY A 120 7.23 -1.89 -1.70
C GLY A 120 6.12 -1.83 -0.65
N LEU A 121 4.96 -2.40 -0.98
CA LEU A 121 3.72 -2.37 -0.19
C LEU A 121 3.90 -2.91 1.25
N GLY A 122 4.66 -4.00 1.44
CA GLY A 122 4.84 -4.61 2.76
C GLY A 122 5.64 -3.75 3.74
N ALA A 123 6.64 -3.01 3.25
CA ALA A 123 7.48 -2.17 4.09
C ALA A 123 6.82 -0.82 4.43
N LEU A 124 6.06 -0.23 3.49
CA LEU A 124 5.26 0.98 3.75
C LEU A 124 4.18 0.75 4.83
N ILE A 125 3.58 -0.44 4.86
CA ILE A 125 2.47 -0.73 5.78
C ILE A 125 2.96 -1.14 7.18
N LEU A 126 4.19 -1.63 7.31
CA LEU A 126 4.81 -1.95 8.60
C LEU A 126 5.07 -0.69 9.44
N VAL A 127 5.31 0.45 8.76
CA VAL A 127 5.51 1.74 9.43
C VAL A 127 4.20 2.33 9.95
N GLY A 128 3.05 1.95 9.37
CA GLY A 128 1.71 2.43 9.73
C GLY A 128 1.21 3.51 8.79
#